data_AF-A0A4R5APY3-F1
#
_entry.id   AF-A0A4R5APY3-F1
#
_cell.length_a   1.000
_cell.length_b   1.000
_cell.length_c   1.000
_cell.angle_alpha   90.00
_cell.angle_beta   90.00
_cell.angle_gamma   90.00
#
_symmetry.space_group_name_H-M   'P 1'
#
loop_
_entity.id
_entity.type
_entity.pdbx_description
1 polymer ?
#
loop_
_entity_poly.entity_id
_entity_poly.type
_entity_poly.pdbx_seq_one_letter_code
_entity_poly.pdbx_strand_id
1 'polypeptide(L)'
;MKNIVSILLTIAFAWTGFAQVVENKNPEKLVKEKRLFICPMHQEMMMDTRGKCSKCAMELTETVDIKKAYCPNCKDEFYIKEGKCLKCSKKIIKDSRKGNQKK
;
A
#
# COMPACT_ATOMS: atom_id res chain seq x y z
N MET A 1 35.76 -52.19 15.62
CA MET A 1 35.94 -51.13 14.60
C MET A 1 34.69 -50.83 13.78
N LYS A 2 33.78 -51.79 13.54
CA LYS A 2 32.52 -51.57 12.80
C LYS A 2 31.49 -50.68 13.53
N ASN A 3 31.47 -50.68 14.87
CA ASN A 3 30.50 -49.91 15.66
C ASN A 3 30.92 -48.44 15.88
N ILE A 4 32.20 -48.10 15.67
CA ILE A 4 32.71 -46.73 15.79
C ILE A 4 32.41 -45.92 14.52
N VAL A 5 32.44 -46.59 13.36
CA VAL A 5 32.08 -46.00 12.05
C VAL A 5 30.59 -45.61 12.01
N SER A 6 29.71 -46.37 12.66
CA SER A 6 28.26 -46.07 12.73
C SER A 6 27.93 -44.84 13.59
N ILE A 7 28.71 -44.56 14.64
CA ILE A 7 28.48 -43.44 15.57
C ILE A 7 28.96 -42.11 14.97
N LEU A 8 30.00 -42.12 14.15
CA LEU A 8 30.49 -40.92 13.46
C LEU A 8 29.55 -40.46 12.34
N LEU A 9 28.78 -41.39 11.73
CA LEU A 9 27.84 -41.07 10.67
C LEU A 9 26.59 -40.34 11.17
N THR A 10 26.16 -40.61 12.41
CA THR A 10 24.99 -39.95 13.02
C THR A 10 25.26 -38.52 13.49
N ILE A 11 26.53 -38.16 13.74
CA ILE A 11 26.91 -36.82 14.22
C ILE A 11 26.92 -35.79 13.07
N ALA A 12 27.08 -36.25 11.81
CA ALA A 12 27.01 -35.37 10.63
C ALA A 12 25.58 -34.91 10.27
N PHE A 13 24.53 -35.56 10.79
CA PHE A 13 23.12 -35.18 10.55
C PHE A 13 22.58 -34.12 11.51
N ALA A 14 23.32 -33.77 12.57
CA ALA A 14 22.91 -32.76 13.55
C ALA A 14 23.40 -31.33 13.23
N TRP A 15 23.96 -31.10 12.03
CA TRP A 15 24.41 -29.77 11.56
C TRP A 15 23.73 -29.24 10.31
N THR A 16 22.67 -29.89 9.81
CA THR A 16 21.64 -29.17 9.04
C THR A 16 20.57 -28.63 9.98
N GLY A 17 21.01 -27.89 10.99
CA GLY A 17 20.19 -26.83 11.55
C GLY A 17 19.99 -25.81 10.45
N PHE A 18 18.94 -25.98 9.65
CA PHE A 18 18.35 -24.89 8.89
C PHE A 18 17.98 -23.81 9.91
N ALA A 19 18.88 -22.85 10.11
CA ALA A 19 18.48 -21.53 10.54
C ALA A 19 17.59 -20.99 9.41
N GLN A 20 16.32 -21.41 9.42
CA GLN A 20 15.26 -20.53 8.99
C GLN A 20 15.30 -19.38 9.99
N VAL A 21 16.20 -18.43 9.74
CA VAL A 21 15.95 -17.03 10.09
C VAL A 21 14.50 -16.84 9.67
N VAL A 22 13.66 -16.52 10.65
CA VAL A 22 12.24 -16.28 10.45
C VAL A 22 12.13 -15.39 9.23
N GLU A 23 11.75 -15.98 8.09
CA GLU A 23 11.45 -15.21 6.91
C GLU A 23 10.22 -14.42 7.32
N ASN A 24 10.44 -13.16 7.67
CA ASN A 24 9.39 -12.20 7.93
C ASN A 24 8.71 -11.94 6.58
N LYS A 25 7.97 -12.94 6.10
CA LYS A 25 6.86 -12.72 5.20
C LYS A 25 5.81 -12.09 6.08
N ASN A 26 5.98 -10.79 6.37
CA ASN A 26 4.82 -9.92 6.48
C ASN A 26 4.05 -10.21 5.20
N PRO A 27 2.90 -10.92 5.25
CA PRO A 27 2.11 -11.06 4.06
C PRO A 27 1.70 -9.63 3.77
N GLU A 28 2.34 -9.01 2.78
CA GLU A 28 1.82 -7.82 2.15
C GLU A 28 0.39 -8.18 1.83
N LYS A 29 -0.51 -7.69 2.69
CA LYS A 29 -1.92 -7.58 2.42
C LYS A 29 -1.94 -7.15 0.98
N LEU A 30 -2.57 -7.95 0.12
CA LEU A 30 -2.97 -7.51 -1.20
C LEU A 30 -3.73 -6.20 -0.96
N VAL A 31 -2.99 -5.09 -1.05
CA VAL A 31 -3.54 -3.76 -1.03
C VAL A 31 -4.30 -3.79 -2.33
N LYS A 32 -5.59 -4.09 -2.22
CA LYS A 32 -6.53 -3.94 -3.31
C LYS A 32 -6.49 -2.46 -3.60
N GLU A 33 -5.57 -2.05 -4.46
CA GLU A 33 -5.39 -0.66 -4.86
C GLU A 33 -6.76 -0.22 -5.37
N LYS A 34 -7.40 0.65 -4.60
CA LYS A 34 -8.71 1.17 -4.96
C LYS A 34 -8.47 2.09 -6.15
N ARG A 35 -8.75 1.56 -7.34
CA ARG A 35 -8.79 2.31 -8.58
C ARG A 35 -9.90 3.35 -8.46
N LEU A 36 -9.51 4.61 -8.50
CA LEU A 36 -10.43 5.74 -8.48
C LEU A 36 -10.40 6.43 -9.84
N PHE A 37 -11.55 6.94 -10.25
CA PHE A 37 -11.74 7.55 -11.56
C PHE A 37 -12.01 9.04 -11.38
N ILE A 38 -11.18 9.87 -12.01
CA ILE A 38 -11.26 11.34 -11.93
C ILE A 38 -11.67 11.92 -13.28
N CYS A 39 -12.54 12.93 -13.28
CA CYS A 39 -12.80 13.72 -14.48
C CYS A 39 -11.61 14.67 -14.78
N PRO A 40 -11.01 14.64 -15.99
CA PRO A 40 -9.88 15.48 -16.32
C PRO A 40 -10.19 16.99 -16.22
N MET A 41 -11.45 17.38 -16.41
CA MET A 41 -11.91 18.77 -16.27
C MET A 41 -12.37 19.12 -14.86
N HIS A 42 -12.87 18.15 -14.10
CA HIS A 42 -13.43 18.35 -12.76
C HIS A 42 -12.73 17.43 -11.76
N GLN A 43 -11.50 17.78 -11.38
CA GLN A 43 -10.62 16.94 -10.53
C GLN A 43 -11.18 16.67 -9.12
N GLU A 44 -12.14 17.48 -8.68
CA GLU A 44 -12.90 17.27 -7.43
C GLU A 44 -13.85 16.07 -7.50
N MET A 45 -14.22 15.64 -8.72
CA MET A 45 -15.13 14.50 -8.91
C MET A 45 -14.33 13.21 -9.01
N MET A 46 -14.45 12.40 -7.96
CA MET A 46 -13.92 11.05 -7.89
C MET A 46 -15.07 10.04 -7.85
N MET A 47 -14.93 8.97 -8.62
CA MET A 47 -15.82 7.82 -8.59
C MET A 47 -15.03 6.55 -8.33
N ASP A 48 -15.65 5.60 -7.63
CA ASP A 48 -15.11 4.26 -7.41
C ASP A 48 -15.26 3.35 -8.64
N THR A 49 -15.95 3.82 -9.69
CA THR A 49 -16.29 3.06 -10.90
C THR A 49 -15.93 3.81 -12.17
N ARG A 50 -15.62 3.06 -13.23
CA ARG A 50 -15.50 3.59 -14.60
C ARG A 50 -16.83 4.19 -15.06
N GLY A 51 -16.77 5.16 -15.96
CA GLY A 51 -17.95 5.75 -16.56
C GLY A 51 -17.71 7.18 -17.04
N LYS A 52 -18.80 7.93 -17.14
CA LYS A 52 -18.82 9.32 -17.55
C LYS A 52 -19.00 10.25 -16.36
N CYS A 53 -18.32 11.39 -16.39
CA CYS A 53 -18.47 12.47 -15.44
C CYS A 53 -19.92 12.98 -15.41
N SER A 54 -20.53 13.06 -14.23
CA SER A 54 -21.92 13.51 -14.09
C SER A 54 -22.14 15.00 -14.38
N LYS A 55 -21.06 15.80 -14.44
CA LYS A 55 -21.13 17.24 -14.74
C LYS A 55 -20.98 17.55 -16.22
N CYS A 56 -20.08 16.86 -16.93
CA CYS A 56 -19.76 17.18 -18.34
C CYS A 56 -19.85 15.99 -19.30
N ALA A 57 -20.28 14.82 -18.85
CA ALA A 57 -20.42 13.60 -19.65
C ALA A 57 -19.14 13.08 -20.34
N MET A 58 -17.98 13.68 -20.07
CA MET A 58 -16.68 13.16 -20.52
C MET A 58 -16.29 11.89 -19.76
N GLU A 59 -15.48 11.05 -20.40
CA GLU A 59 -14.98 9.82 -19.80
C GLU A 59 -14.05 10.12 -18.61
N LEU A 60 -14.19 9.34 -17.53
CA LEU A 60 -13.35 9.46 -16.36
C LEU A 60 -12.03 8.73 -16.57
N THR A 61 -10.93 9.34 -16.12
CA THR A 61 -9.59 8.77 -16.21
C THR A 61 -9.28 7.95 -14.96
N GLU A 62 -8.78 6.74 -15.16
CA GLU A 62 -8.32 5.86 -14.08
C GLU A 62 -7.07 6.40 -13.40
N THR A 63 -7.03 6.34 -12.07
CA THR A 63 -5.90 6.80 -11.27
C THR A 63 -5.61 5.82 -10.14
N VAL A 64 -4.34 5.45 -9.99
CA VAL A 64 -3.85 4.50 -8.97
C VAL A 64 -3.13 5.21 -7.82
N ASP A 65 -2.64 6.43 -8.04
CA ASP A 65 -1.83 7.19 -7.06
C ASP A 65 -2.65 8.05 -6.09
N ILE A 66 -3.87 7.63 -5.76
CA ILE A 66 -4.75 8.37 -4.86
C ILE A 66 -4.76 7.74 -3.47
N LYS A 67 -4.47 8.54 -2.45
CA LYS A 67 -4.47 8.11 -1.04
C LYS A 67 -5.49 8.90 -0.24
N LYS A 68 -6.28 8.21 0.59
CA LYS A 68 -7.10 8.87 1.61
C LYS A 68 -6.20 9.47 2.69
N ALA A 69 -6.46 10.71 3.07
CA ALA A 69 -5.74 11.42 4.13
C ALA A 69 -6.62 12.54 4.70
N TYR A 70 -6.16 13.20 5.77
CA TYR A 70 -6.85 14.35 6.39
C TYR A 70 -6.27 15.68 5.91
N CYS A 71 -7.12 16.61 5.45
CA CYS A 71 -6.66 17.90 4.89
C CYS A 71 -6.79 18.93 6.00
N PRO A 72 -5.70 19.52 6.51
CA PRO A 72 -5.82 20.57 7.53
C PRO A 72 -6.55 21.82 7.01
N ASN A 73 -6.53 22.06 5.70
CA ASN A 73 -7.20 23.22 5.09
C ASN A 73 -8.71 22.99 4.85
N CYS A 74 -9.15 21.75 4.59
CA CYS A 74 -10.57 21.42 4.49
C CYS A 74 -11.16 20.93 5.81
N LYS A 75 -10.31 20.58 6.79
CA LYS A 75 -10.68 19.92 8.05
C LYS A 75 -11.49 18.64 7.87
N ASP A 76 -11.30 17.95 6.74
CA ASP A 76 -12.04 16.77 6.34
C ASP A 76 -11.10 15.64 5.91
N GLU A 77 -11.58 14.41 5.97
CA GLU A 77 -10.99 13.30 5.22
C GLU A 77 -11.27 13.44 3.73
N PHE A 78 -10.23 13.28 2.92
CA PHE A 78 -10.27 13.55 1.49
C PHE A 78 -9.15 12.76 0.77
N TYR A 79 -9.09 12.89 -0.54
CA TYR A 79 -8.14 12.21 -1.40
C TYR A 79 -6.97 13.11 -1.83
N ILE A 80 -5.74 12.61 -1.67
CA ILE A 80 -4.50 13.25 -2.09
C ILE A 80 -4.00 12.57 -3.37
N LYS A 81 -3.67 13.36 -4.39
CA LYS A 81 -2.92 12.94 -5.57
C LYS A 81 -1.64 13.77 -5.68
N GLU A 82 -0.49 13.12 -5.83
CA GLU A 82 0.83 13.78 -5.95
C GLU A 82 1.13 14.79 -4.83
N GLY A 83 0.62 14.55 -3.62
CA GLY A 83 0.80 15.47 -2.49
C GLY A 83 -0.08 16.72 -2.54
N LYS A 84 -1.05 16.81 -3.45
CA LYS A 84 -2.06 17.89 -3.50
C LYS A 84 -3.43 17.39 -3.08
N CYS A 85 -4.18 18.25 -2.42
CA CYS A 85 -5.57 17.98 -2.09
C CYS A 85 -6.47 18.11 -3.29
N LEU A 86 -7.24 17.07 -3.61
CA LEU A 86 -8.14 17.10 -4.75
C LEU A 86 -9.41 17.93 -4.51
N LYS A 87 -9.71 18.29 -3.26
CA LYS A 87 -10.87 19.14 -2.90
C LYS A 87 -10.53 20.63 -2.92
N CYS A 88 -9.33 21.03 -2.50
CA CYS A 88 -8.95 22.46 -2.42
C CYS A 88 -7.67 22.81 -3.20
N SER A 89 -7.10 21.87 -3.94
CA SER A 89 -5.89 22.02 -4.76
C SER A 89 -4.60 22.45 -4.02
N LYS A 90 -4.67 22.66 -2.70
CA LYS A 90 -3.51 23.03 -1.89
C LYS A 90 -2.57 21.85 -1.73
N LYS A 91 -1.26 22.15 -1.80
CA LYS A 91 -0.21 21.20 -1.49
C LYS A 91 -0.30 20.80 -0.02
N ILE A 92 -0.37 19.50 0.23
CA ILE A 92 -0.28 18.95 1.57
C ILE A 92 1.20 18.88 1.92
N ILE A 93 1.60 19.76 2.84
CA ILE A 93 2.88 19.61 3.53
C ILE A 93 2.73 18.33 4.34
N LYS A 94 3.38 17.24 3.89
CA LYS A 94 3.42 15.99 4.66
C LYS A 94 4.04 16.35 6.01
N ASP A 95 3.24 16.39 7.07
CA ASP A 95 3.79 16.41 8.42
C ASP A 95 4.55 15.09 8.55
N SER A 96 5.88 15.14 8.71
CA SER A 96 6.75 13.97 8.87
C SER A 96 6.40 13.12 10.10
N ARG A 97 5.35 13.47 10.85
CA ARG A 97 4.75 12.61 11.86
C ARG A 97 3.89 11.51 11.23
N LYS A 98 4.62 10.52 10.73
CA LYS A 98 4.30 9.08 10.69
C LYS A 98 2.93 8.71 10.09
N GLY A 99 3.00 7.94 9.01
CA GLY A 99 2.14 6.77 8.91
C GLY A 99 2.23 5.98 10.21
N ASN A 100 1.18 6.04 11.01
CA ASN A 100 0.95 5.13 12.11
C ASN A 100 -0.51 4.67 12.05
N GLN A 101 -0.75 3.73 11.15
CA GLN A 101 -1.78 2.72 11.31
C GLN A 101 -0.99 1.44 11.61
N LYS A 102 -1.14 0.71 12.70
CA LYS A 102 -2.16 0.66 13.76
C LYS A 102 -1.48 0.04 14.98
N LYS A 103 -1.86 0.49 16.17
CA LYS A 103 -1.71 -0.30 17.39
C LYS A 103 -2.82 -1.35 17.42
#